data_AF-A0A0K2V4A3-F1
#
_entry.id   AF-A0A0K2V4A3-F1
#
_cell.length_a   1.000
_cell.length_b   1.000
_cell.length_c   1.000
_cell.angle_alpha   90.00
_cell.angle_beta   90.00
_cell.angle_gamma   90.00
#
_symmetry.space_group_name_H-M   'P 1'
#
loop_
_entity.id
_entity.type
_entity.pdbx_description
1 polymer ?
#
loop_
_entity_poly.entity_id
_entity_poly.type
_entity_poly.pdbx_seq_one_letter_code
_entity_poly.pdbx_strand_id
1 'polypeptide(L)'
;MALKTLVGHKIMNDVIKATTAQNQTPGKLEWRVLIVDNQSMKMVSACTKMHELSAEGITIVETIEKHREPLPSMESIYLITPTEASVRALMSDFQSQNRTAYRAAHVYFTEACPENLFNIFAKSRASKFCNSC
;
A
#
# COMPACT_ATOMS: atom_id res chain seq x y z
N MET A 1 4.60 -23.71 -10.81
CA MET A 1 4.44 -23.64 -9.33
C MET A 1 5.51 -22.77 -8.67
N ALA A 2 6.79 -22.84 -9.05
CA ALA A 2 7.87 -22.05 -8.43
C ALA A 2 7.70 -20.51 -8.52
N LEU A 3 7.21 -19.97 -9.65
CA LEU A 3 7.05 -18.52 -9.83
C LEU A 3 6.06 -17.90 -8.83
N LYS A 4 4.93 -18.58 -8.54
CA LYS A 4 3.94 -18.10 -7.57
C LYS A 4 4.54 -17.97 -6.18
N THR A 5 5.30 -18.98 -5.76
CA THR A 5 5.98 -18.97 -4.46
C THR A 5 7.02 -17.87 -4.38
N LEU A 6 7.80 -17.65 -5.45
CA LEU A 6 8.84 -16.62 -5.47
C LEU A 6 8.23 -15.20 -5.42
N VAL A 7 7.17 -14.95 -6.18
CA VAL A 7 6.44 -13.67 -6.16
C VAL A 7 5.77 -13.45 -4.80
N GLY A 8 5.11 -14.47 -4.24
CA GLY A 8 4.49 -14.38 -2.91
C GLY A 8 5.52 -14.06 -1.82
N HIS A 9 6.68 -14.73 -1.85
CA HIS A 9 7.77 -14.46 -0.92
C HIS A 9 8.31 -13.03 -1.04
N LYS A 10 8.43 -12.53 -2.27
CA LYS A 10 8.87 -11.15 -2.53
C LYS A 10 7.88 -10.13 -1.98
N ILE A 11 6.59 -10.28 -2.27
CA ILE A 11 5.54 -9.38 -1.75
C ILE A 11 5.55 -9.41 -0.22
N MET A 12 5.60 -10.61 0.37
CA MET A 12 5.54 -10.75 1.82
C MET A 12 6.73 -10.09 2.52
N ASN A 13 7.95 -10.31 2.02
CA ASN A 13 9.15 -9.79 2.69
C ASN A 13 9.42 -8.32 2.34
N ASP A 14 9.35 -7.96 1.06
CA ASP A 14 9.79 -6.64 0.59
C ASP A 14 8.71 -5.57 0.77
N VAL A 15 7.42 -5.96 0.82
CA VAL A 15 6.30 -5.01 0.99
C VAL A 15 5.76 -5.06 2.41
N ILE A 16 5.30 -6.23 2.85
CA ILE A 16 4.58 -6.35 4.12
C ILE A 16 5.54 -6.28 5.31
N LYS A 17 6.52 -7.19 5.38
CA LYS A 17 7.47 -7.24 6.49
C LYS A 17 8.41 -6.05 6.54
N ALA A 18 8.87 -5.55 5.38
CA ALA A 18 9.68 -4.34 5.33
C ALA A 18 8.97 -3.16 5.99
N THR A 19 7.68 -2.98 5.69
CA THR A 19 6.85 -1.93 6.30
C THR A 19 6.64 -2.17 7.80
N THR A 20 6.34 -3.41 8.19
CA THR A 20 6.15 -3.76 9.61
C THR A 20 7.42 -3.54 10.43
N ALA A 21 8.59 -3.89 9.90
CA ALA A 21 9.88 -3.73 10.58
C ALA A 21 10.28 -2.27 10.79
N GLN A 22 9.94 -1.37 9.85
CA GLN A 22 10.26 0.05 9.98
C GLN A 22 9.51 0.74 11.13
N ASN A 23 8.27 0.32 11.39
CA ASN A 23 7.41 0.90 12.42
C ASN A 23 7.22 -0.02 13.64
N GLN A 24 8.12 -1.00 13.83
CA GLN A 24 8.00 -1.97 14.91
C GLN A 24 8.49 -1.37 16.23
N THR A 25 7.58 -0.78 17.00
CA THR A 25 7.81 -0.56 18.42
C THR A 25 7.83 -1.94 19.11
N PRO A 26 8.87 -2.30 19.88
CA PRO A 26 8.96 -3.62 20.50
C PRO A 26 7.72 -3.90 21.36
N GLY A 27 6.94 -4.90 20.97
CA GLY A 27 5.74 -5.37 21.69
C GLY A 27 4.38 -4.91 21.14
N LYS A 28 4.31 -4.13 20.05
CA LYS A 28 3.01 -3.70 19.46
C LYS A 28 2.92 -4.03 17.97
N LEU A 29 1.97 -4.91 17.60
CA LEU A 29 1.58 -5.12 16.21
C LEU A 29 0.65 -3.97 15.79
N GLU A 30 1.13 -3.08 14.94
CA GLU A 30 0.28 -2.03 14.37
C GLU A 30 -0.55 -2.59 13.21
N TRP A 31 -1.85 -2.35 13.25
CA TRP A 31 -2.78 -2.74 12.20
C TRP A 31 -2.69 -1.82 10.99
N ARG A 32 -2.64 -2.43 9.81
CA ARG A 32 -2.49 -1.71 8.54
C ARG A 32 -3.52 -2.17 7.52
N VAL A 33 -3.83 -1.26 6.60
CA VAL A 33 -4.72 -1.52 5.47
C VAL A 33 -3.88 -1.72 4.21
N LEU A 34 -4.07 -2.82 3.49
CA LEU A 34 -3.43 -3.08 2.21
C LEU A 34 -4.34 -2.58 1.08
N ILE A 35 -3.86 -1.62 0.31
CA ILE A 35 -4.56 -1.02 -0.82
C ILE A 35 -3.95 -1.53 -2.10
N VAL A 36 -4.78 -2.11 -2.95
CA VAL A 36 -4.36 -2.71 -4.22
C VAL A 36 -5.17 -2.15 -5.39
N ASP A 37 -4.62 -2.21 -6.59
CA ASP A 37 -5.41 -2.03 -7.82
C ASP A 37 -5.86 -3.40 -8.37
N ASN A 38 -6.67 -3.39 -9.43
CA ASN A 38 -7.21 -4.62 -10.02
C ASN A 38 -6.09 -5.59 -10.48
N GLN A 39 -4.95 -5.08 -10.95
CA GLN A 39 -3.82 -5.90 -11.39
C GLN A 39 -3.06 -6.51 -10.21
N SER A 40 -2.72 -5.70 -9.21
CA SER A 40 -2.03 -6.11 -8.00
C SER A 40 -2.88 -7.05 -7.16
N MET A 41 -4.21 -6.85 -7.14
CA MET A 41 -5.15 -7.75 -6.47
C MET A 41 -5.06 -9.17 -7.03
N LYS A 42 -4.95 -9.32 -8.36
CA LYS A 42 -4.75 -10.62 -9.01
C LYS A 42 -3.41 -11.25 -8.62
N MET A 43 -2.35 -10.44 -8.51
CA MET A 43 -1.03 -10.92 -8.07
C MET A 43 -1.04 -11.41 -6.62
N VAL A 44 -1.58 -10.61 -5.71
CA VAL A 44 -1.66 -10.92 -4.27
C VAL A 44 -2.55 -12.13 -4.04
N SER A 45 -3.75 -12.17 -4.63
CA SER A 45 -4.68 -13.30 -4.48
C SER A 45 -4.15 -14.61 -5.08
N ALA A 46 -3.27 -14.55 -6.07
CA ALA A 46 -2.68 -15.74 -6.68
C ALA A 46 -1.49 -16.32 -5.89
N CYS A 47 -0.81 -15.50 -5.08
CA CYS A 47 0.47 -15.86 -4.46
C CYS A 47 0.44 -15.88 -2.93
N THR A 48 -0.52 -15.19 -2.31
CA THR A 48 -0.57 -14.99 -0.85
C THR A 48 -1.96 -15.31 -0.31
N LYS A 49 -2.03 -15.92 0.87
CA LYS A 49 -3.31 -16.22 1.54
C LYS A 49 -3.67 -15.14 2.56
N MET A 50 -4.96 -14.93 2.80
CA MET A 50 -5.44 -13.93 3.77
C MET A 50 -4.88 -14.12 5.19
N HIS A 51 -4.72 -15.37 5.64
CA HIS A 51 -4.16 -15.64 6.97
C HIS A 51 -2.69 -15.24 7.10
N GLU A 52 -1.92 -15.32 6.00
CA GLU A 52 -0.51 -14.90 5.99
C GLU A 52 -0.44 -13.38 6.14
N LEU A 53 -1.23 -12.64 5.35
CA LEU A 53 -1.33 -11.18 5.47
C LEU A 53 -1.76 -10.73 6.86
N SER A 54 -2.76 -11.41 7.44
CA SER A 54 -3.27 -11.10 8.77
C SER A 54 -2.25 -11.34 9.88
N ALA A 55 -1.44 -12.40 9.76
CA ALA A 55 -0.38 -12.69 10.72
C ALA A 55 0.70 -11.59 10.77
N GLU A 56 0.89 -10.85 9.68
CA GLU A 56 1.85 -9.74 9.58
C GLU A 56 1.24 -8.36 9.91
N GLY A 57 -0.02 -8.31 10.35
CA GLY A 57 -0.69 -7.07 10.78
C GLY A 57 -1.55 -6.39 9.72
N ILE A 58 -1.83 -7.04 8.58
CA ILE A 58 -2.82 -6.54 7.60
C ILE A 58 -4.22 -6.96 8.04
N THR A 59 -5.06 -5.98 8.36
CA THR A 59 -6.45 -6.26 8.80
C THR A 59 -7.42 -6.33 7.63
N ILE A 60 -7.22 -5.49 6.62
CA ILE A 60 -8.16 -5.30 5.52
C ILE A 60 -7.37 -5.12 4.22
N VAL A 61 -7.89 -5.74 3.15
CA VAL A 61 -7.40 -5.54 1.77
C VAL A 61 -8.49 -4.81 0.99
N GLU A 62 -8.19 -3.61 0.50
CA GLU A 62 -9.13 -2.76 -0.25
C GLU A 62 -8.64 -2.46 -1.66
N THR A 63 -9.57 -2.17 -2.58
CA THR A 63 -9.24 -1.77 -3.95
C THR A 63 -9.23 -0.25 -4.08
N ILE A 64 -8.19 0.33 -4.68
CA ILE A 64 -8.02 1.78 -4.85
C ILE A 64 -9.12 2.45 -5.71
N GLU A 65 -9.72 1.68 -6.61
CA GLU A 65 -10.78 2.13 -7.53
C GLU A 65 -12.14 2.34 -6.84
N LYS A 66 -12.31 1.77 -5.64
CA LYS A 66 -13.58 1.82 -4.90
C LYS A 66 -13.59 2.95 -3.88
N HIS A 67 -14.79 3.45 -3.59
CA HIS A 67 -15.00 4.33 -2.44
C HIS A 67 -14.78 3.54 -1.14
N ARG A 68 -13.90 4.06 -0.28
CA ARG A 68 -13.46 3.44 0.97
C ARG A 68 -13.79 4.36 2.14
N GLU A 69 -13.95 3.77 3.31
CA GLU A 69 -14.15 4.54 4.54
C GLU A 69 -12.80 5.07 5.04
N PRO A 70 -12.71 6.36 5.41
CA PRO A 70 -11.47 6.92 5.95
C PRO A 70 -11.20 6.31 7.33
N LEU A 71 -10.01 5.70 7.47
CA LEU A 71 -9.47 5.11 8.68
C LEU A 71 -8.21 5.88 9.13
N PRO A 72 -8.35 7.13 9.62
CA PRO A 72 -7.21 8.00 9.93
C PRO A 72 -6.33 7.50 11.09
N SER A 73 -6.78 6.51 11.85
CA SER A 73 -6.01 5.88 12.93
C SER A 73 -5.05 4.78 12.45
N MET A 74 -5.24 4.27 11.21
CA MET A 74 -4.46 3.17 10.64
C MET A 74 -3.47 3.67 9.58
N GLU A 75 -2.38 2.94 9.41
CA GLU A 75 -1.47 3.13 8.27
C GLU A 75 -1.94 2.34 7.06
N SER A 76 -1.56 2.83 5.88
CA SER A 76 -1.93 2.21 4.62
C SER A 76 -0.69 1.80 3.82
N ILE A 77 -0.76 0.61 3.21
CA ILE A 77 0.25 0.09 2.29
C ILE A 77 -0.39 0.04 0.91
N TYR A 78 0.07 0.87 -0.01
CA TYR A 78 -0.35 0.88 -1.40
C TYR A 78 0.56 -0.04 -2.21
N LEU A 79 0.02 -1.15 -2.72
CA LEU A 79 0.65 -1.97 -3.75
C LEU A 79 -0.13 -1.76 -5.05
N ILE A 80 0.33 -0.82 -5.87
CA ILE A 80 -0.41 -0.33 -7.04
C ILE A 80 0.47 -0.26 -8.28
N THR A 81 -0.14 -0.37 -9.44
CA THR A 81 0.51 -0.09 -10.73
C THR A 81 0.63 1.43 -10.90
N PRO A 82 1.78 1.96 -11.36
CA PRO A 82 2.01 3.39 -11.54
C PRO A 82 1.26 3.94 -12.75
N THR A 83 -0.06 3.81 -12.73
CA THR A 83 -0.96 4.41 -13.71
C THR A 83 -1.43 5.77 -13.22
N GLU A 84 -1.82 6.64 -14.14
CA GLU A 84 -2.36 7.96 -13.78
C GLU A 84 -3.60 7.85 -12.88
N ALA A 85 -4.48 6.87 -13.12
CA ALA A 85 -5.66 6.65 -12.30
C ALA A 85 -5.29 6.27 -10.85
N SER A 86 -4.38 5.30 -10.67
CA SER A 86 -3.94 4.86 -9.35
C SER A 86 -3.23 5.96 -8.58
N VAL A 87 -2.32 6.70 -9.23
CA VAL A 87 -1.58 7.81 -8.60
C VAL A 87 -2.51 8.95 -8.22
N ARG A 88 -3.48 9.30 -9.08
CA ARG A 88 -4.48 10.34 -8.76
C ARG A 88 -5.40 9.92 -7.62
N ALA A 89 -5.84 8.67 -7.58
CA ALA A 89 -6.64 8.15 -6.48
C ALA A 89 -5.87 8.17 -5.15
N LEU A 90 -4.61 7.74 -5.16
CA LEU A 90 -3.70 7.87 -4.02
C LEU A 90 -3.58 9.33 -3.56
N MET A 91 -3.39 10.28 -4.49
CA MET A 91 -3.32 11.70 -4.15
C MET A 91 -4.62 12.23 -3.55
N SER A 92 -5.77 11.73 -4.01
CA SER A 92 -7.09 12.11 -3.51
C SER A 92 -7.28 11.70 -2.05
N ASP A 93 -6.74 10.54 -1.64
CA ASP A 93 -6.84 10.02 -0.26
C ASP A 93 -6.18 10.96 0.78
N PHE A 94 -5.21 11.78 0.35
CA PHE A 94 -4.44 12.70 1.22
C PHE A 94 -4.60 14.17 0.82
N GLN A 95 -5.65 14.52 0.07
CA GLN A 95 -5.81 15.88 -0.46
C GLN A 95 -6.12 16.93 0.62
N SER A 96 -6.78 16.55 1.72
CA SER A 96 -7.21 17.45 2.80
C SER A 96 -6.55 17.12 4.14
N GLN A 97 -5.95 18.13 4.79
CA GLN A 97 -5.23 17.98 6.06
C GLN A 97 -6.12 17.49 7.22
N ASN A 98 -7.42 17.82 7.18
CA ASN A 98 -8.38 17.47 8.23
C ASN A 98 -9.21 16.22 7.89
N ARG A 99 -9.00 15.62 6.71
CA ARG A 99 -9.74 14.45 6.21
C ARG A 99 -8.81 13.54 5.41
N THR A 100 -7.68 13.16 5.97
CA THR A 100 -6.85 12.11 5.37
C THR A 100 -7.54 10.77 5.55
N ALA A 101 -7.50 9.93 4.51
CA ALA A 101 -8.07 8.59 4.59
C ALA A 101 -7.29 7.70 5.56
N TYR A 102 -5.98 7.93 5.72
CA TYR A 102 -5.09 7.13 6.55
C TYR A 102 -4.09 8.01 7.31
N ARG A 103 -3.43 7.44 8.33
CA ARG A 103 -2.40 8.10 9.15
C ARG A 103 -1.12 8.37 8.36
N ALA A 104 -0.72 7.37 7.58
CA ALA A 104 0.48 7.38 6.73
C ALA A 104 0.26 6.47 5.52
N ALA A 105 1.05 6.69 4.47
CA ALA A 105 1.09 5.88 3.27
C ALA A 105 2.47 5.26 3.07
N HIS A 106 2.48 3.97 2.74
CA HIS A 106 3.65 3.24 2.26
C HIS A 106 3.38 2.84 0.83
N VAL A 107 4.12 3.39 -0.14
CA VAL A 107 3.76 3.26 -1.56
C VAL A 107 4.76 2.35 -2.26
N TYR A 108 4.26 1.24 -2.80
CA TYR A 108 5.00 0.25 -3.56
C TYR A 108 4.40 0.13 -4.96
N PHE A 109 5.18 0.49 -5.97
CA PHE A 109 4.77 0.34 -7.36
C PHE A 109 5.08 -1.07 -7.86
N THR A 110 4.16 -1.67 -8.62
CA THR A 110 4.36 -3.01 -9.22
C THR A 110 5.39 -3.03 -10.34
N GLU A 111 5.64 -1.88 -10.97
CA GLU A 111 6.62 -1.67 -12.03
C GLU A 111 7.30 -0.29 -11.89
N ALA A 112 8.26 0.00 -12.76
CA ALA A 112 8.97 1.28 -12.74
C ALA A 112 7.99 2.44 -12.98
N CYS A 113 7.91 3.36 -12.01
CA CYS A 113 7.04 4.52 -12.11
C CYS A 113 7.61 5.52 -13.14
N PRO A 114 6.83 5.91 -14.17
CA PRO A 114 7.24 6.95 -15.11
C PRO A 114 7.59 8.25 -14.40
N GLU A 115 8.70 8.90 -14.80
CA GLU A 115 9.21 10.11 -14.12
C GLU A 115 8.19 11.25 -14.07
N ASN A 116 7.34 11.37 -15.10
CA ASN A 116 6.27 12.36 -15.12
C ASN A 116 5.26 12.15 -13.99
N LEU A 117 4.81 10.90 -13.77
CA LEU A 117 3.87 10.56 -12.70
C LEU A 117 4.52 10.69 -11.33
N PHE A 118 5.78 10.26 -11.20
CA PHE A 118 6.54 10.43 -9.97
C PHE A 118 6.69 11.91 -9.60
N ASN A 119 6.99 12.78 -10.57
CA ASN A 119 7.11 14.22 -10.35
C ASN A 119 5.77 14.86 -9.95
N ILE A 120 4.65 14.41 -10.52
CA ILE A 120 3.31 14.87 -10.12
C ILE A 120 3.02 14.44 -8.68
N PHE A 121 3.30 13.18 -8.34
CA PHE A 121 3.11 12.64 -7.01
C PHE A 121 4.01 13.33 -5.97
N ALA A 122 5.28 13.54 -6.26
CA ALA A 122 6.24 14.20 -5.38
C ALA A 122 5.84 15.64 -5.05
N LYS A 123 5.27 16.37 -6.02
CA LYS A 123 4.74 17.73 -5.84
C LYS A 123 3.39 17.76 -5.10
N SER A 124 2.71 16.62 -5.01
CA SER A 124 1.43 16.53 -4.31
C SER A 124 1.62 16.61 -2.79
N ARG A 125 0.52 16.83 -2.06
CA ARG A 125 0.55 16.77 -0.59
C ARG A 125 0.73 15.35 -0.06
N ALA A 126 0.34 14.34 -0.84
CA ALA A 126 0.44 12.94 -0.44
C ALA A 126 1.89 12.51 -0.15
N SER A 127 2.88 13.12 -0.81
CA SER A 127 4.29 12.85 -0.56
C SER A 127 4.72 13.15 0.88
N LYS A 128 4.07 14.10 1.56
CA LYS A 128 4.33 14.43 2.97
C LYS A 128 3.88 13.35 3.95
N PHE A 129 2.98 12.47 3.51
CA PHE A 129 2.46 11.35 4.28
C PHE A 129 3.10 10.02 3.84
N CYS A 130 4.01 10.03 2.84
CA CYS A 130 4.77 8.84 2.44
C CYS A 130 5.88 8.60 3.45
N ASN A 131 5.78 7.53 4.24
CA ASN A 131 6.84 7.12 5.17
C ASN A 131 7.85 6.16 4.53
N SER A 132 7.45 5.46 3.45
CA SER A 132 8.36 4.64 2.65
C SER A 132 7.95 4.64 1.18
N CYS A 133 8.87 5.10 0.36
CA CYS A 133 8.92 5.00 -1.09
C CYS A 133 10.42 4.76 -1.43
#